data_AF-A0A662M8H5-F1
#
_entry.id   AF-A0A662M8H5-F1
#
_cell.length_a   1.000
_cell.length_b   1.000
_cell.length_c   1.000
_cell.angle_alpha   90.00
_cell.angle_beta   90.00
_cell.angle_gamma   90.00
#
_symmetry.space_group_name_H-M   'P 1'
#
loop_
_entity.id
_entity.type
_entity.pdbx_description
1 polymer ?
#
loop_
_entity_poly.entity_id
_entity_poly.type
_entity_poly.pdbx_seq_one_letter_code
_entity_poly.pdbx_strand_id
1 'polypeptide(L)'
;MSGVTTLLELAESIKKLLRIPESEAIRAASLILGVIGFEDAMLDNTLDPERRKILSALSTYNIFYVDRQSVVLPIEQKMWRIVRWIFNRDALRTIQYPESKEIEEEESVYSDESIWELVDYEVSSP
;
A
#
# COMPACT_ATOMS: atom_id res chain seq x y z
N MET A 1 -20.95 -4.00 -4.13
CA MET A 1 -20.70 -5.46 -4.10
C MET A 1 -19.30 -5.70 -3.57
N SER A 2 -19.18 -6.36 -2.41
CA SER A 2 -17.89 -6.86 -1.86
C SER A 2 -17.45 -8.02 -2.74
N GLY A 3 -16.47 -7.77 -3.61
CA GLY A 3 -15.89 -8.80 -4.47
C GLY A 3 -14.63 -9.30 -3.80
N VAL A 4 -14.56 -10.61 -3.54
CA VAL A 4 -13.33 -11.26 -3.08
C VAL A 4 -12.26 -10.98 -4.12
N THR A 5 -11.19 -10.28 -3.74
CA THR A 5 -10.02 -10.06 -4.60
C THR A 5 -9.01 -11.16 -4.30
N THR A 6 -8.66 -11.95 -5.31
CA THR A 6 -7.66 -13.01 -5.19
C THR A 6 -6.25 -12.43 -5.24
N LEU A 7 -5.28 -13.20 -4.72
CA LEU A 7 -3.85 -12.84 -4.78
C LEU A 7 -3.39 -12.52 -6.21
N LEU A 8 -3.85 -13.31 -7.19
CA LEU A 8 -3.47 -13.15 -8.59
C LEU A 8 -4.05 -11.87 -9.19
N GLU A 9 -5.32 -11.55 -8.90
CA GLU A 9 -5.94 -10.31 -9.36
C GLU A 9 -5.28 -9.07 -8.76
N LEU A 10 -4.91 -9.13 -7.49
CA LEU A 10 -4.16 -8.07 -6.83
C LEU A 10 -2.76 -7.92 -7.43
N ALA A 11 -2.04 -9.03 -7.64
CA ALA A 11 -0.72 -9.03 -8.26
C ALA A 11 -0.77 -8.47 -9.69
N GLU A 12 -1.78 -8.83 -10.49
CA GLU A 12 -1.93 -8.30 -11.83
C GLU A 12 -2.19 -6.79 -11.83
N SER A 13 -3.01 -6.32 -10.89
CA SER A 13 -3.29 -4.88 -10.72
C SER A 13 -2.03 -4.10 -10.33
N ILE A 14 -1.24 -4.63 -9.38
CA ILE A 14 0.04 -4.05 -8.96
C ILE A 14 1.06 -4.06 -10.10
N LYS A 15 1.15 -5.16 -10.85
CA LYS A 15 2.03 -5.28 -12.02
C LYS A 15 1.73 -4.20 -13.05
N LYS A 16 0.44 -3.97 -13.35
CA LYS A 16 0.01 -2.93 -14.29
C LYS A 16 0.31 -1.53 -13.78
N LEU A 17 0.09 -1.27 -12.49
CA LEU A 17 0.27 0.04 -11.88
C LEU A 17 1.74 0.42 -11.73
N LEU A 18 2.56 -0.50 -11.23
CA LEU A 18 3.96 -0.24 -10.88
C LEU A 18 4.93 -0.60 -12.00
N ARG A 19 4.46 -1.23 -13.09
CA ARG A 19 5.26 -1.71 -14.23
C ARG A 19 6.43 -2.63 -13.80
N ILE A 20 6.26 -3.35 -12.71
CA ILE A 20 7.27 -4.26 -12.14
C ILE A 20 7.17 -5.70 -12.69
N PRO A 21 8.21 -6.52 -12.54
CA PRO A 21 8.16 -7.95 -12.84
C PRO A 21 7.05 -8.67 -12.08
N GLU A 22 6.51 -9.72 -12.69
CA GLU A 22 5.40 -10.50 -12.12
C GLU A 22 5.74 -11.15 -10.77
N SER A 23 6.97 -11.65 -10.63
CA SER A 23 7.48 -12.20 -9.37
C SER A 23 7.43 -11.17 -8.23
N GLU A 24 7.72 -9.92 -8.56
CA GLU A 24 7.74 -8.81 -7.62
C GLU A 24 6.34 -8.32 -7.28
N ALA A 25 5.46 -8.27 -8.29
CA ALA A 25 4.04 -7.96 -8.10
C ALA A 25 3.33 -9.02 -7.23
N ILE A 26 3.64 -10.31 -7.41
CA ILE A 26 3.12 -11.39 -6.57
C ILE A 26 3.64 -11.24 -5.13
N ARG A 27 4.91 -10.84 -4.96
CA ARG A 27 5.50 -10.62 -3.64
C ARG A 27 4.84 -9.43 -2.94
N ALA A 28 4.62 -8.33 -3.65
CA ALA A 28 3.90 -7.16 -3.15
C ALA A 28 2.44 -7.50 -2.79
N ALA A 29 1.71 -8.19 -3.67
CA ALA A 29 0.34 -8.63 -3.41
C ALA A 29 0.25 -9.58 -2.20
N SER A 30 1.21 -10.50 -2.06
CA SER A 30 1.28 -11.42 -0.92
C SER A 30 1.54 -10.68 0.38
N LEU A 31 2.40 -9.65 0.35
CA LEU A 31 2.65 -8.81 1.51
C LEU A 31 1.42 -7.98 1.85
N ILE A 32 0.78 -7.33 0.88
CA ILE A 32 -0.45 -6.57 1.08
C ILE A 32 -1.54 -7.45 1.70
N LEU A 33 -1.78 -8.65 1.18
CA LEU A 33 -2.76 -9.58 1.75
C LEU A 33 -2.34 -10.14 3.12
N GLY A 34 -1.04 -10.41 3.32
CA GLY A 34 -0.51 -10.90 4.60
C GLY A 34 -0.51 -9.83 5.69
N VAL A 35 -0.47 -8.56 5.30
CA VAL A 35 -0.53 -7.40 6.17
C VAL A 35 -1.98 -7.10 6.47
N ILE A 36 -2.80 -6.75 5.48
CA ILE A 36 -4.20 -6.35 5.69
C ILE A 36 -5.08 -7.51 6.22
N GLY A 37 -4.80 -8.75 5.83
CA GLY A 37 -5.71 -9.87 6.08
C GLY A 37 -7.09 -9.64 5.41
N PHE A 38 -8.16 -9.78 6.18
CA PHE A 38 -9.54 -9.51 5.74
C PHE A 38 -10.05 -8.12 6.13
N GLU A 39 -9.28 -7.34 6.89
CA GLU A 39 -9.71 -6.03 7.35
C GLU A 39 -9.49 -4.96 6.26
N ASP A 40 -10.01 -3.75 6.45
CA ASP A 40 -9.81 -2.65 5.49
C ASP A 40 -8.75 -1.66 5.97
N ALA A 41 -8.26 -1.81 7.20
CA ALA A 41 -7.32 -0.89 7.81
C ALA A 41 -6.37 -1.60 8.77
N MET A 42 -5.20 -1.01 8.99
CA MET A 42 -4.21 -1.47 9.94
C MET A 42 -3.62 -0.34 10.77
N LEU A 43 -3.19 -0.65 11.99
CA LEU A 43 -2.52 0.31 12.86
C LEU A 43 -1.05 0.41 12.51
N ASP A 44 -0.51 1.62 12.45
CA ASP A 44 0.91 1.83 12.12
C ASP A 44 1.85 1.12 13.11
N ASN A 45 1.46 1.06 14.39
CA ASN A 45 2.26 0.46 15.45
C ASN A 45 2.35 -1.07 15.37
N THR A 46 1.52 -1.74 14.55
CA THR A 46 1.59 -3.20 14.35
C THR A 46 2.52 -3.59 13.20
N LEU A 47 3.07 -2.62 12.48
CA LEU A 47 3.93 -2.84 11.32
C LEU A 47 5.40 -2.82 11.72
N ASP A 48 6.14 -3.84 11.27
CA ASP A 48 7.59 -3.78 11.27
C ASP A 48 8.08 -2.68 10.29
N PRO A 49 9.34 -2.22 10.46
CA PRO A 49 9.89 -1.12 9.65
C PRO A 49 9.86 -1.39 8.14
N GLU A 50 10.09 -2.63 7.72
CA GLU A 50 10.12 -3.04 6.32
C GLU A 50 8.72 -2.88 5.69
N ARG A 51 7.69 -3.39 6.37
CA ARG A 51 6.29 -3.25 5.94
C ARG A 51 5.84 -1.80 5.86
N ARG A 52 6.26 -0.95 6.81
CA ARG A 52 5.92 0.48 6.81
C ARG A 52 6.47 1.20 5.58
N LYS A 53 7.68 0.85 5.13
CA LYS A 53 8.28 1.40 3.91
C LYS A 53 7.49 1.03 2.66
N ILE A 54 7.12 -0.24 2.54
CA ILE A 54 6.33 -0.72 1.39
C ILE A 54 4.96 -0.03 1.37
N LEU A 55 4.28 0.07 2.51
CA LEU A 55 3.00 0.78 2.60
C LEU A 55 3.13 2.27 2.25
N SER A 56 4.25 2.89 2.62
CA SER A 56 4.55 4.27 2.23
C SER A 56 4.71 4.39 0.71
N ALA A 57 5.47 3.49 0.07
CA ALA A 57 5.61 3.45 -1.38
C ALA A 57 4.27 3.22 -2.08
N LEU A 58 3.46 2.27 -1.60
CA LEU A 58 2.13 1.96 -2.14
C LEU A 58 1.11 3.08 -1.92
N SER A 59 1.31 3.92 -0.88
CA SER A 59 0.47 5.08 -0.64
C SER A 59 0.62 6.14 -1.73
N THR A 60 1.82 6.29 -2.30
CA THR A 60 2.07 7.15 -3.47
C THR A 60 1.19 6.75 -4.67
N TYR A 61 0.86 5.47 -4.79
CA TYR A 61 0.00 4.95 -5.86
C TYR A 61 -1.49 4.86 -5.47
N ASN A 62 -1.88 5.54 -4.40
CA ASN A 62 -3.25 5.57 -3.90
C ASN A 62 -3.84 4.19 -3.54
N ILE A 63 -2.99 3.16 -3.36
CA ILE A 63 -3.40 1.83 -2.89
C ILE A 63 -3.73 1.88 -1.39
N PHE A 64 -3.00 2.71 -0.64
CA PHE A 64 -3.27 2.97 0.77
C PHE A 64 -3.33 4.48 1.05
N TYR A 65 -4.17 4.86 2.01
CA TYR A 65 -4.18 6.20 2.56
C TYR A 65 -3.93 6.18 4.07
N VAL A 66 -3.32 7.25 4.55
CA VAL A 66 -2.96 7.39 5.97
C VAL A 66 -4.01 8.25 6.66
N ASP A 67 -4.73 7.66 7.60
CA ASP A 67 -5.62 8.38 8.51
C ASP A 67 -4.91 8.65 9.84
N ARG A 68 -4.94 9.90 10.29
CA ARG A 68 -4.27 10.35 11.51
C ARG A 68 -5.28 10.95 12.46
N GLN A 69 -5.46 10.31 13.61
CA GLN A 69 -6.34 10.80 14.67
C GLN A 69 -5.54 11.06 15.94
N SER A 70 -5.95 12.09 16.68
CA SER A 70 -5.41 12.38 18.01
C SER A 70 -6.53 12.36 19.02
N VAL A 71 -6.41 11.52 20.05
CA VAL A 71 -7.38 11.42 21.14
C VAL A 71 -6.73 11.91 22.42
N VAL A 72 -7.42 12.80 23.15
CA VAL A 72 -7.00 13.22 24.48
C VAL A 72 -7.50 12.18 25.47
N LEU A 73 -6.60 11.50 26.18
CA LEU A 73 -7.02 10.64 27.29
C LEU A 73 -7.52 11.51 28.45
N PRO A 74 -8.79 11.36 28.87
CA PRO A 74 -9.39 12.23 29.89
C PRO A 74 -8.67 12.21 31.25
N ILE A 75 -7.97 11.12 31.56
CA ILE A 75 -7.38 10.87 32.89
C ILE A 75 -5.93 11.38 32.99
N GLU A 76 -5.19 11.42 31.89
CA GLU A 76 -3.75 11.72 31.93
C GLU A 76 -3.33 12.95 31.11
N GLN A 77 -4.28 13.66 30.46
CA GLN A 77 -4.00 14.69 29.45
C GLN A 77 -2.99 14.24 28.37
N LYS A 78 -2.77 12.93 28.24
CA LYS A 78 -1.86 12.36 27.26
C LYS A 78 -2.56 12.32 25.92
N MET A 79 -1.88 12.86 24.93
CA MET A 79 -2.28 12.80 23.53
C MET A 79 -1.92 11.43 22.97
N TRP A 80 -2.92 10.64 22.60
CA TRP A 80 -2.73 9.40 21.87
C TRP A 80 -2.86 9.66 20.38
N ARG A 81 -1.80 9.33 19.64
CA ARG A 81 -1.78 9.40 18.17
C ARG A 81 -2.14 8.04 17.61
N ILE A 82 -3.24 7.97 16.88
CA ILE A 82 -3.69 6.78 16.18
C ILE A 82 -3.42 7.04 14.70
N VAL A 83 -2.51 6.26 14.13
CA VAL A 83 -2.22 6.28 12.69
C VAL A 83 -2.72 4.98 12.08
N ARG A 84 -3.59 5.09 11.09
CA ARG A 84 -4.18 3.96 10.37
C ARG A 84 -3.76 4.01 8.91
N TRP A 85 -3.36 2.86 8.40
CA TRP A 85 -3.19 2.58 6.99
C TRP A 85 -4.48 1.97 6.48
N ILE A 86 -5.18 2.65 5.59
CA ILE A 86 -6.48 2.20 5.09
C ILE A 86 -6.34 1.82 3.62
N PHE A 87 -6.83 0.63 3.28
CA PHE A 87 -6.72 0.07 1.95
C PHE A 87 -7.80 0.62 1.02
N ASN A 88 -7.38 1.15 -0.12
CA ASN A 88 -8.26 1.72 -1.12
C ASN A 88 -8.68 0.66 -2.14
N ARG A 89 -9.77 -0.06 -1.84
CA ARG A 89 -10.32 -1.09 -2.74
C ARG A 89 -10.80 -0.52 -4.08
N ASP A 90 -11.26 0.73 -4.09
CA ASP A 90 -11.81 1.36 -5.30
C ASP A 90 -10.69 1.77 -6.27
N ALA A 91 -9.52 2.17 -5.77
CA ALA A 91 -8.34 2.41 -6.60
C ALA A 91 -7.93 1.14 -7.36
N LEU A 92 -7.86 0.00 -6.67
CA LEU A 92 -7.54 -1.28 -7.31
C LEU A 92 -8.57 -1.70 -8.35
N ARG A 93 -9.85 -1.48 -8.10
CA ARG A 93 -10.90 -1.76 -9.08
C ARG A 93 -10.76 -0.91 -10.34
N THR A 94 -10.44 0.35 -10.18
CA THR A 94 -10.24 1.27 -11.31
C THR A 94 -9.04 0.83 -12.16
N ILE A 95 -8.01 0.27 -11.52
CA ILE A 95 -6.83 -0.30 -12.20
C ILE A 95 -7.17 -1.63 -12.89
N GLN A 96 -7.96 -2.49 -12.25
CA GLN A 96 -8.31 -3.81 -12.76
C GLN A 96 -9.32 -3.74 -13.92
N TYR A 97 -10.27 -2.80 -13.82
CA TYR A 97 -11.34 -2.56 -14.79
C TYR A 97 -11.35 -1.07 -15.16
N PRO A 98 -10.44 -0.63 -16.04
CA PRO A 98 -10.46 0.75 -16.51
C PRO A 98 -11.74 0.98 -17.32
N GLU A 99 -12.76 1.57 -16.71
CA GLU A 99 -13.93 2.09 -17.43
C GLU A 99 -13.50 3.31 -18.24
N SER A 100 -12.90 3.09 -19.42
CA SER A 100 -12.66 4.04 -20.52
C SER A 100 -12.35 5.51 -20.16
N LYS A 101 -11.75 5.77 -19.01
CA LYS A 101 -11.28 7.09 -18.60
C LYS A 101 -9.78 7.05 -18.71
N GLU A 102 -9.28 7.94 -19.56
CA GLU A 102 -7.87 8.28 -19.71
C GLU A 102 -7.27 8.42 -18.32
N ILE A 103 -6.53 7.40 -17.90
CA ILE A 103 -5.61 7.50 -16.79
C ILE A 103 -4.51 8.40 -17.35
N GLU A 104 -4.43 9.63 -16.85
CA GLU A 104 -3.30 10.50 -17.14
C GLU A 104 -2.02 9.70 -16.84
N GLU A 105 -1.23 9.50 -17.89
CA GLU A 105 0.05 8.79 -17.85
C GLU A 105 1.03 9.60 -17.01
N GLU A 106 0.94 9.52 -15.67
CA GLU A 106 2.09 9.83 -14.85
C GLU A 106 3.11 8.70 -15.06
N GLU A 107 4.20 9.04 -15.76
CA GLU A 107 5.38 8.20 -15.92
C GLU A 107 5.77 7.63 -14.55
N SER A 108 5.68 6.31 -14.39
CA SER A 108 6.24 5.62 -13.24
C SER A 108 7.74 5.92 -13.22
N VAL A 109 8.18 6.74 -12.25
CA VAL A 109 9.57 7.17 -12.05
C VAL A 109 10.53 6.00 -11.78
N TYR A 110 10.02 4.78 -11.66
CA TYR A 110 10.78 3.57 -11.34
C TYR A 110 10.67 2.57 -12.49
N SER A 111 11.57 2.69 -13.47
CA SER A 111 11.57 1.80 -14.65
C SER A 111 12.56 0.64 -14.58
N ASP A 112 13.43 0.52 -13.58
CA ASP A 112 14.42 -0.58 -13.55
C ASP A 112 14.85 -1.07 -12.15
N GLU A 113 14.42 -0.41 -11.07
CA GLU A 113 14.83 -0.74 -9.69
C GLU A 113 13.70 -1.44 -8.94
N SER A 114 14.00 -2.57 -8.31
CA SER A 114 13.00 -3.33 -7.55
C SER A 114 12.53 -2.47 -6.36
N ILE A 115 11.23 -2.47 -6.06
CA ILE A 115 10.62 -1.81 -4.89
C ILE A 115 11.37 -2.18 -3.62
N TRP A 116 11.95 -3.38 -3.59
CA TRP A 116 12.71 -3.92 -2.48
C TRP A 116 14.14 -3.41 -2.43
N GLU A 117 14.73 -3.05 -3.57
CA GLU A 117 16.06 -2.42 -3.61
C GLU A 117 15.99 -0.98 -3.09
N LEU A 118 14.87 -0.27 -3.32
CA LEU A 118 14.60 1.03 -2.69
C LEU A 118 14.42 0.91 -1.17
N VAL A 119 13.73 -0.15 -0.72
CA VAL A 119 13.56 -0.45 0.71
C VAL A 119 14.92 -0.68 1.37
N ASP A 120 15.82 -1.43 0.72
CA ASP A 120 17.16 -1.77 1.21
C ASP A 120 18.13 -0.57 1.17
N TYR A 121 18.04 0.31 0.15
CA TYR A 121 18.90 1.49 0.02
C TYR A 121 18.75 2.46 1.21
N GLU A 122 17.51 2.72 1.66
CA GLU A 122 17.25 3.57 2.82
C GLU A 122 17.72 2.96 4.17
N VAL A 123 18.04 1.66 4.24
CA VAL A 123 18.60 1.04 5.46
C VAL A 123 20.12 1.22 5.53
N SER A 124 20.77 1.51 4.41
CA SER A 124 22.24 1.58 4.32
C SER A 124 22.81 3.01 4.42
N SER A 125 21.97 4.04 4.47
CA SER A 125 22.41 5.41 4.78
C SER A 125 22.29 5.67 6.29
N PRO A 126 23.41 5.85 7.01
CA PRO A 126 23.44 6.16 8.44
C PRO A 126 23.02 7.59 8.76
#